data_AF-A0A9P3F159-F1
#
_entry.id   AF-A0A9P3F159-F1
#
_cell.length_a   1.000
_cell.length_b   1.000
_cell.length_c   1.000
_cell.angle_alpha   90.00
_cell.angle_beta   90.00
_cell.angle_gamma   90.00
#
_symmetry.space_group_name_H-M   'P 1'
#
loop_
_entity.id
_entity.type
_entity.pdbx_description
1 polymer ?
#
loop_
_entity_poly.entity_id
_entity_poly.type
_entity_poly.pdbx_seq_one_letter_code
_entity_poly.pdbx_strand_id
1 'polypeptide(L)'
;MRTTLFLLALAGAALGAKTCTPSFDYCANKLIADKGFTETDLEAVLKGTDLETADLKNVLFHCTNPGDVGHAKLCPNGCTDPPTEGSHGC
;
A
#
# COMPACT_ATOMS: atom_id res chain seq x y z
N MET A 1 24.40 -40.26 -28.26
CA MET A 1 24.31 -39.91 -26.83
C MET A 1 23.64 -38.54 -26.73
N ARG A 2 22.57 -38.42 -25.93
CA ARG A 2 21.66 -37.26 -25.88
C ARG A 2 22.30 -36.08 -25.14
N THR A 3 22.32 -34.90 -25.76
CA THR A 3 22.70 -33.64 -25.12
C THR A 3 21.52 -33.11 -24.31
N THR A 4 21.58 -33.26 -23.00
CA THR A 4 20.57 -32.74 -22.07
C THR A 4 20.76 -31.24 -21.89
N LEU A 5 19.90 -30.43 -22.52
CA LEU A 5 19.75 -29.01 -22.21
C LEU A 5 19.08 -28.87 -20.84
N PHE A 6 19.86 -28.55 -19.80
CA PHE A 6 19.32 -28.07 -18.53
C PHE A 6 18.88 -26.61 -18.70
N LEU A 7 17.59 -26.43 -18.98
CA LEU A 7 16.92 -25.13 -18.83
C LEU A 7 16.68 -24.89 -17.34
N LEU A 8 17.56 -24.13 -16.68
CA LEU A 8 17.26 -23.51 -15.40
C LEU A 8 16.23 -22.39 -15.65
N ALA A 9 14.95 -22.74 -15.57
CA ALA A 9 13.89 -21.76 -15.48
C ALA A 9 13.95 -21.12 -14.09
N LEU A 10 14.63 -19.98 -14.00
CA LEU A 10 14.56 -19.11 -12.83
C LEU A 10 13.15 -18.50 -12.82
N ALA A 11 12.19 -19.22 -12.23
CA ALA A 11 10.90 -18.68 -11.89
C ALA A 11 11.11 -17.67 -10.75
N GLY A 12 11.60 -16.48 -11.10
CA GLY A 12 11.50 -15.33 -10.22
C GLY A 12 10.03 -15.11 -9.96
N ALA A 13 9.61 -15.31 -8.71
CA ALA A 13 8.30 -14.86 -8.28
C ALA A 13 8.21 -13.37 -8.66
N ALA A 14 7.34 -13.04 -9.59
CA ALA A 14 6.83 -11.68 -9.69
C ALA A 14 6.01 -11.47 -8.42
N LEU A 15 6.69 -11.18 -7.30
CA LEU A 15 6.10 -10.53 -6.16
C LEU A 15 5.49 -9.27 -6.74
N GLY A 16 4.16 -9.25 -6.91
CA GLY A 16 3.46 -8.05 -7.35
C GLY A 16 3.93 -6.91 -6.45
N ALA A 17 4.64 -5.95 -7.01
CA ALA A 17 5.18 -4.84 -6.22
C ALA A 17 3.99 -4.16 -5.54
N LYS A 18 4.05 -3.95 -4.22
CA LYS A 18 3.05 -3.18 -3.49
C LYS A 18 2.90 -1.84 -4.20
N THR A 19 1.69 -1.50 -4.63
CA THR A 19 1.47 -0.30 -5.43
C THR A 19 0.04 0.19 -5.30
N CYS A 20 -0.12 1.48 -5.02
CA CYS A 20 -1.38 2.19 -5.07
C CYS A 20 -1.41 3.13 -6.29
N THR A 21 -2.60 3.58 -6.70
CA THR A 21 -2.69 4.54 -7.81
C THR A 21 -2.16 5.89 -7.37
N PRO A 22 -1.15 6.47 -8.05
CA PRO A 22 -0.59 7.74 -7.65
C PRO A 22 -1.65 8.85 -7.56
N SER A 23 -1.50 9.72 -6.57
CA SER A 23 -2.40 10.84 -6.24
C SER A 23 -3.78 10.42 -5.69
N PHE A 24 -4.04 9.13 -5.45
CA PHE A 24 -5.28 8.69 -4.82
C PHE A 24 -5.10 8.51 -3.32
N ASP A 25 -6.22 8.63 -2.61
CA ASP A 25 -6.27 8.41 -1.17
C ASP A 25 -6.85 7.01 -0.91
N TYR A 26 -6.40 6.38 0.17
CA TYR A 26 -6.78 5.03 0.55
C TYR A 26 -6.81 4.88 2.06
N CYS A 27 -7.79 4.14 2.57
CA CYS A 27 -7.73 3.67 3.95
C CYS A 27 -6.78 2.47 4.07
N ALA A 28 -6.25 2.24 5.29
CA ALA A 28 -5.28 1.18 5.55
C ALA A 28 -5.75 -0.21 5.09
N ASN A 29 -7.01 -0.54 5.37
CA ASN A 29 -7.66 -1.79 4.98
C ASN A 29 -7.62 -2.01 3.46
N LYS A 30 -7.84 -0.96 2.65
CA LYS A 30 -7.82 -1.05 1.18
C LYS A 30 -6.41 -1.29 0.65
N LEU A 31 -5.41 -0.62 1.22
CA LEU A 31 -4.00 -0.83 0.87
C LEU A 31 -3.55 -2.26 1.18
N ILE A 32 -3.98 -2.80 2.31
CA ILE A 32 -3.62 -4.16 2.74
C ILE A 32 -4.37 -5.21 1.91
N ALA A 33 -5.68 -5.06 1.75
CA ALA A 33 -6.51 -6.05 1.06
C ALA A 33 -6.22 -6.11 -0.45
N ASP A 34 -6.04 -4.95 -1.09
CA ASP A 34 -6.09 -4.87 -2.56
C ASP A 34 -4.75 -4.46 -3.19
N LYS A 35 -3.85 -3.81 -2.44
CA LYS A 35 -2.62 -3.21 -2.99
C LYS A 35 -1.32 -3.87 -2.52
N GLY A 36 -1.43 -4.90 -1.67
CA GLY A 36 -0.30 -5.72 -1.22
C GLY A 36 0.60 -5.07 -0.17
N PHE A 37 0.13 -4.00 0.49
CA PHE A 37 0.83 -3.42 1.64
C PHE A 37 0.57 -4.25 2.90
N THR A 38 1.46 -4.13 3.87
CA THR A 38 1.27 -4.70 5.22
C THR A 38 1.02 -3.59 6.23
N GLU A 39 0.50 -3.93 7.42
CA GLU A 39 0.38 -2.96 8.52
C GLU A 39 1.73 -2.31 8.85
N THR A 40 2.80 -3.11 8.88
CA THR A 40 4.16 -2.62 9.12
C THR A 40 4.63 -1.62 8.06
N ASP A 41 4.24 -1.78 6.79
CA ASP A 41 4.53 -0.78 5.76
C ASP A 41 3.87 0.56 6.08
N LEU A 42 2.61 0.53 6.52
CA LEU A 42 1.85 1.73 6.84
C LEU A 42 2.35 2.39 8.14
N GLU A 43 2.65 1.61 9.17
CA GLU A 43 3.28 2.10 10.41
C GLU A 43 4.63 2.77 10.13
N ALA A 44 5.42 2.20 9.21
CA ALA A 44 6.70 2.79 8.82
C ALA A 44 6.53 4.18 8.15
N VAL A 45 5.43 4.42 7.44
CA VAL A 45 5.10 5.74 6.89
C VAL A 45 4.77 6.75 8.00
N LEU A 46 4.11 6.31 9.07
CA LEU A 46 3.70 7.19 10.18
C LEU A 46 4.82 7.46 11.19
N LYS A 47 5.91 6.70 11.15
CA LYS A 47 7.01 6.82 12.09
C LYS A 47 7.62 8.23 12.08
N GLY A 48 7.75 8.85 13.25
CA GLY A 48 8.27 10.21 13.38
C GLY A 48 7.27 11.32 13.01
N THR A 49 6.03 10.97 12.65
CA THR A 49 4.92 11.92 12.49
C THR A 49 4.12 12.04 13.80
N ASP A 50 3.21 13.00 13.85
CA ASP A 50 2.20 13.11 14.92
C ASP A 50 1.17 11.96 14.92
N LEU A 51 1.19 11.11 13.88
CA LEU A 51 0.30 9.97 13.71
C LEU A 51 0.97 8.63 14.02
N GLU A 52 2.22 8.60 14.53
CA GLU A 52 2.95 7.34 14.80
C GLU A 52 2.20 6.37 15.72
N THR A 53 1.33 6.90 16.60
CA THR A 53 0.51 6.10 17.53
C THR A 53 -0.96 6.05 17.16
N ALA A 54 -1.34 6.60 16.00
CA ALA A 54 -2.71 6.59 15.53
C ALA A 54 -3.15 5.17 15.14
N ASP A 55 -4.42 4.85 15.40
CA ASP A 55 -5.03 3.64 14.89
C ASP A 55 -5.14 3.74 13.36
N LEU A 56 -4.52 2.80 12.62
CA LEU A 56 -4.49 2.80 11.15
C LEU A 56 -5.89 2.86 10.53
N LYS A 57 -6.93 2.35 11.20
CA LYS A 57 -8.32 2.44 10.71
C LYS A 57 -8.84 3.88 10.66
N ASN A 58 -8.19 4.79 11.38
CA ASN A 58 -8.50 6.21 11.45
C ASN A 58 -7.52 7.05 10.61
N VAL A 59 -6.68 6.43 9.78
CA VAL A 59 -5.70 7.16 8.97
C VAL A 59 -6.02 6.99 7.50
N LEU A 60 -6.11 8.12 6.79
CA LEU A 60 -6.19 8.19 5.34
C LEU A 60 -4.79 8.40 4.78
N PHE A 61 -4.40 7.53 3.86
CA PHE A 61 -3.09 7.52 3.24
C PHE A 61 -3.16 8.04 1.80
N HIS A 62 -2.33 9.03 1.48
CA HIS A 62 -2.18 9.56 0.15
C HIS A 62 -1.06 8.84 -0.60
N CYS A 63 -1.40 8.27 -1.74
CA CYS A 63 -0.46 7.59 -2.61
C CYS A 63 0.36 8.60 -3.44
N THR A 64 1.67 8.43 -3.45
CA THR A 64 2.62 9.28 -4.16
C THR A 64 3.20 8.54 -5.37
N ASN A 65 3.70 9.27 -6.37
CA ASN A 65 4.40 8.70 -7.52
C ASN A 65 5.71 8.00 -7.05
N PRO A 66 6.00 6.74 -7.41
CA PRO A 66 5.39 5.89 -8.45
C PRO A 66 4.31 4.89 -8.01
N GLY A 67 3.76 5.04 -6.82
CA GLY A 67 2.72 4.17 -6.26
C GLY A 67 3.00 3.75 -4.82
N ASP A 68 3.87 4.48 -4.13
CA ASP A 68 4.16 4.30 -2.70
C ASP A 68 3.22 5.16 -1.85
N VAL A 69 2.94 4.71 -0.63
CA VAL A 69 2.20 5.50 0.34
C VAL A 69 3.12 6.58 0.92
N GLY A 70 2.71 7.85 0.84
CA GLY A 70 3.55 8.98 1.24
C GLY A 70 3.01 9.77 2.41
N HIS A 71 1.93 10.52 2.19
CA HIS A 71 1.36 11.38 3.24
C HIS A 71 0.22 10.68 3.96
N ALA A 72 -0.01 11.05 5.21
CA ALA A 72 -1.10 10.52 6.02
C ALA A 72 -1.88 11.66 6.68
N LYS A 73 -3.17 11.42 6.90
CA LYS A 73 -4.06 12.35 7.59
C LYS A 73 -4.94 11.58 8.57
N LEU A 74 -5.11 12.11 9.77
CA LEU A 74 -6.06 11.57 10.74
C LEU A 74 -7.50 11.86 10.29
N CYS A 75 -8.33 10.82 10.32
CA CYS A 75 -9.77 10.85 10.21
C CYS A 75 -10.40 10.62 11.59
N PRO A 76 -10.87 11.66 12.29
CA PRO A 76 -11.37 11.53 13.67
C PRO A 76 -12.56 10.58 13.82
N ASN A 77 -13.34 10.38 12.75
CA ASN A 77 -14.51 9.51 12.71
C ASN A 77 -14.24 8.16 12.03
N GLY A 78 -12.96 7.81 11.83
CA GLY A 78 -12.56 6.65 11.04
C GLY A 78 -12.39 6.98 9.56
N CYS A 79 -11.59 6.15 8.88
CA CYS A 79 -11.40 6.22 7.43
C CYS A 79 -12.45 5.34 6.75
N THR A 80 -12.99 5.79 5.61
CA THR A 80 -13.90 4.98 4.79
C THR A 80 -13.60 5.19 3.31
N ASP A 81 -13.25 4.12 2.60
CA ASP A 81 -13.03 4.22 1.16
C ASP A 81 -14.35 4.44 0.42
N PRO A 82 -14.40 5.34 -0.57
CA PRO A 82 -15.53 5.49 -1.45
C PRO A 82 -15.72 4.25 -2.35
N PRO A 83 -16.91 4.07 -2.98
CA PRO A 83 -17.17 2.97 -3.90
C PRO A 83 -16.23 2.90 -5.12
N THR A 84 -15.58 4.01 -5.46
CA THR A 84 -14.64 4.12 -6.58
C THR A 84 -13.38 4.80 -6.10
N GLU A 85 -12.21 4.23 -6.41
CA GLU A 85 -10.92 4.78 -6.02
C GLU A 85 -10.71 6.18 -6.63
N GLY A 86 -10.04 7.05 -5.86
CA GLY A 86 -9.78 8.43 -6.24
C GLY A 86 -9.19 9.20 -5.08
N SER A 87 -8.82 10.45 -5.32
CA SER A 87 -8.49 11.35 -4.21
C SER A 87 -9.77 11.74 -3.47
N HIS A 88 -9.73 11.65 -2.14
CA HIS A 88 -10.85 11.94 -1.26
C HIS A 88 -10.35 12.36 0.13
N GLY A 89 -11.27 12.83 0.97
CA GLY A 89 -10.99 13.12 2.37
C GLY A 89 -11.60 12.08 3.29
N CYS A 90 -11.34 12.28 4.58
CA CYS A 90 -12.28 11.93 5.63
C CYS A 90 -13.54 12.83 5.49
#